data_AF-A0A7M3Z3Y0-F1
#
_entry.id   AF-A0A7M3Z3Y0-F1
#
_cell.length_a   1.000
_cell.length_b   1.000
_cell.length_c   1.000
_cell.angle_alpha   90.00
_cell.angle_beta   90.00
_cell.angle_gamma   90.00
#
_symmetry.space_group_name_H-M   'P 1'
#
loop_
_entity.id
_entity.type
_entity.pdbx_description
1 polymer ?
#
loop_
_entity_poly.entity_id
_entity_poly.type
_entity_poly.pdbx_seq_one_letter_code
_entity_poly.pdbx_strand_id
1 'polypeptide(L)'
;MGESKVDSISSQDADIEEPLSKSSSNDQFAQYELVAFTIIGIGLALPGIGYLLGFFADAWLIWDIVDANIIQPIIGEGGGDSSYNPVDTAAYSILLVAFIVSLSAWLREWGVSNEDRMLYSLLPWVLWAVLVEVSEDAGLFAADVDSWFVSPIIHFHTAGWIVLTGILANFMTKTSIGMEKKWLVPFMPLIILVAGQLLLFYEYNSIQSMGLFLMIPLLCFFIFESEKMMLKEKLGDWNLLERSLLYSGFSACILATIGLIQFAQTQYDVDELTLWPALVVLLFPVLFVLMLHHRGKEAYGSLIEDGYIPGVLDEGTTLNQWENFEGEEHEAHEKLVRRAAFSTPIVLLAVYGQLVDGFASWVGVDIFGYSEKHVLSSLVMQLSGGTESGAGGGWGFLVVKMLLALVIVLFFAEWRFERRQCHLRLLVILGLLTVGLAPGLRDLGRLMLGV
;
A
#
# COMPACT_ATOMS: atom_id res chain seq x y z
N MET A 1 65.32 -1.28 57.23
CA MET A 1 64.97 -2.29 58.24
C MET A 1 63.48 -2.11 58.49
N GLY A 2 62.56 -2.89 57.93
CA GLY A 2 62.48 -4.34 57.77
C GLY A 2 61.08 -4.70 58.34
N GLU A 3 60.07 -4.85 57.47
CA GLU A 3 59.45 -6.13 57.09
C GLU A 3 58.83 -6.96 58.23
N SER A 4 57.50 -7.17 58.17
CA SER A 4 56.85 -8.49 57.97
C SER A 4 55.32 -8.32 57.88
N LYS A 5 54.65 -8.59 56.76
CA LYS A 5 54.15 -9.87 56.21
C LYS A 5 52.96 -10.47 56.99
N VAL A 6 51.76 -10.47 56.37
CA VAL A 6 50.69 -11.47 56.57
C VAL A 6 50.00 -11.70 55.21
N ASP A 7 49.68 -12.95 54.96
CA ASP A 7 49.54 -13.65 53.69
C ASP A 7 48.23 -13.48 52.91
N SER A 8 48.31 -13.93 51.66
CA SER A 8 47.31 -14.18 50.63
C SER A 8 46.13 -15.09 51.01
N ILE A 9 44.91 -14.72 50.59
CA ILE A 9 43.85 -15.65 50.14
C ILE A 9 43.10 -15.04 48.94
N SER A 10 42.82 -15.90 47.97
CA SER A 10 42.27 -15.71 46.63
C SER A 10 40.77 -15.45 46.54
N SER A 11 40.37 -14.96 45.35
CA SER A 11 39.12 -15.22 44.61
C SER A 11 37.79 -14.79 45.23
N GLN A 12 37.19 -13.75 44.65
CA GLN A 12 35.89 -13.90 43.99
C GLN A 12 35.68 -12.71 43.04
N ASP A 13 35.68 -13.02 41.75
CA ASP A 13 35.32 -12.14 40.66
C ASP A 13 33.91 -11.58 40.92
N ALA A 14 33.84 -10.27 41.07
CA ALA A 14 32.58 -9.55 40.92
C ALA A 14 32.39 -9.36 39.41
N ASP A 15 31.54 -10.19 38.82
CA ASP A 15 31.05 -10.03 37.45
C ASP A 15 30.45 -8.62 37.30
N ILE A 16 31.26 -7.72 36.74
CA ILE A 16 30.79 -6.48 36.15
C ILE A 16 30.10 -6.94 34.87
N GLU A 17 28.76 -7.05 34.90
CA GLU A 17 27.96 -7.17 33.70
C GLU A 17 28.28 -5.97 32.79
N GLU A 18 29.14 -6.21 31.80
CA GLU A 18 29.32 -5.32 30.67
C GLU A 18 27.94 -5.12 30.01
N PRO A 19 27.56 -3.88 29.68
CA PRO A 19 26.33 -3.66 28.94
C PRO A 19 26.50 -4.32 27.57
N LEU A 20 25.76 -5.41 27.35
CA LEU A 20 25.58 -6.07 26.07
C LEU A 20 25.50 -5.01 24.96
N SER A 21 26.47 -5.06 24.05
CA SER A 21 26.64 -4.15 22.92
C SER A 21 25.33 -3.99 22.15
N LYS A 22 24.70 -2.84 22.32
CA LYS A 22 23.34 -2.51 21.86
C LYS A 22 23.26 -2.07 20.38
N SER A 23 24.12 -2.55 19.47
CA SER A 23 24.19 -1.94 18.12
C SER A 23 24.52 -2.84 16.92
N SER A 24 24.19 -4.14 16.88
CA SER A 24 24.58 -4.98 15.72
C SER A 24 23.51 -5.89 15.10
N SER A 25 22.30 -6.00 15.68
CA SER A 25 21.30 -6.98 15.20
C SER A 25 20.40 -6.46 14.07
N ASN A 26 20.18 -5.14 13.97
CA ASN A 26 19.21 -4.56 13.02
C ASN A 26 19.81 -4.14 11.67
N ASP A 27 21.13 -4.03 11.57
CA ASP A 27 21.83 -3.57 10.36
C ASP A 27 22.14 -4.71 9.37
N GLN A 28 21.90 -5.97 9.76
CA GLN A 28 22.14 -7.13 8.91
C GLN A 28 20.83 -7.74 8.40
N PHE A 29 20.84 -8.11 7.11
CA PHE A 29 19.71 -8.83 6.51
C PHE A 29 19.50 -10.18 7.18
N ALA A 30 18.25 -10.50 7.53
CA ALA A 30 17.93 -11.83 8.05
C ALA A 30 17.99 -12.89 6.96
N GLN A 31 18.11 -14.16 7.37
CA GLN A 31 18.10 -15.29 6.45
C GLN A 31 16.85 -15.31 5.54
N TYR A 32 15.66 -15.03 6.07
CA TYR A 32 14.45 -14.98 5.25
C TYR A 32 14.46 -13.83 4.23
N GLU A 33 15.13 -12.71 4.53
CA GLU A 33 15.30 -11.58 3.59
C GLU A 33 16.30 -11.95 2.49
N LEU A 34 17.40 -12.62 2.84
CA LEU A 34 18.37 -13.14 1.87
C LEU A 34 17.76 -14.20 0.93
N VAL A 35 16.91 -15.08 1.47
CA VAL A 35 16.14 -16.03 0.67
C VAL A 35 15.20 -15.30 -0.28
N ALA A 36 14.48 -14.27 0.19
CA ALA A 36 13.61 -13.47 -0.64
C ALA A 36 14.37 -12.77 -1.78
N PHE A 37 15.53 -12.16 -1.49
CA PHE A 37 16.39 -11.57 -2.54
C PHE A 37 16.85 -12.62 -3.55
N THR A 38 17.16 -13.84 -3.11
CA THR A 38 17.56 -14.94 -3.98
C THR A 38 16.41 -15.38 -4.89
N ILE A 39 15.18 -15.48 -4.36
CA ILE A 39 13.98 -15.82 -5.15
C ILE A 39 13.75 -14.78 -6.25
N ILE A 40 13.82 -13.48 -5.91
CA ILE A 40 13.68 -12.40 -6.91
C ILE A 40 14.80 -12.48 -7.94
N GLY A 41 16.05 -12.64 -7.49
CA GLY A 41 17.21 -12.73 -8.36
C GLY A 41 17.09 -13.88 -9.36
N ILE A 42 16.64 -15.05 -8.90
CA ILE A 42 16.35 -16.20 -9.77
C ILE A 42 15.21 -15.85 -10.71
N GLY A 43 14.08 -15.34 -10.22
CA GLY A 43 12.91 -15.00 -11.03
C GLY A 43 13.22 -14.03 -12.17
N LEU A 44 14.08 -13.03 -11.93
CA LEU A 44 14.52 -12.07 -12.94
C LEU A 44 15.58 -12.63 -13.90
N ALA A 45 16.47 -13.50 -13.40
CA ALA A 45 17.55 -14.06 -14.22
C ALA A 45 17.09 -15.23 -15.10
N LEU A 46 16.10 -16.01 -14.67
CA LEU A 46 15.68 -17.27 -15.30
C LEU A 46 15.19 -17.09 -16.76
N PRO A 47 14.40 -16.05 -17.12
CA PRO A 47 14.07 -15.76 -18.52
C PRO A 47 15.30 -15.50 -19.39
N GLY A 48 16.23 -14.67 -18.90
CA GLY A 48 17.46 -14.35 -19.62
C GLY A 48 18.38 -15.56 -19.78
N ILE A 49 18.54 -16.36 -18.73
CA ILE A 49 19.32 -17.60 -18.76
C ILE A 49 18.69 -18.59 -19.74
N GLY A 50 17.37 -18.79 -19.68
CA GLY A 50 16.64 -19.67 -20.59
C GLY A 50 16.82 -19.26 -22.05
N TYR A 51 16.66 -17.97 -22.35
CA TYR A 51 16.85 -17.44 -23.70
C TYR A 51 18.29 -17.63 -24.19
N LEU A 52 19.30 -17.31 -23.36
CA LEU A 52 20.71 -17.46 -23.73
C LEU A 52 21.11 -18.92 -23.94
N LEU A 53 20.58 -19.85 -23.13
CA LEU A 53 20.81 -21.28 -23.31
C LEU A 53 20.17 -21.82 -24.60
N GLY A 54 18.96 -21.38 -24.92
CA GLY A 54 18.33 -21.67 -26.21
C GLY A 54 19.18 -21.16 -27.38
N PHE A 55 19.62 -19.90 -27.29
CA PHE A 55 20.36 -19.24 -28.36
C PHE A 55 21.76 -19.83 -28.59
N PHE A 56 22.53 -20.10 -27.52
CA PHE A 56 23.94 -20.53 -27.63
C PHE A 56 24.16 -22.04 -27.58
N ALA A 57 23.25 -22.79 -26.95
CA ALA A 57 23.42 -24.22 -26.68
C ALA A 57 22.26 -25.08 -27.23
N ASP A 58 21.32 -24.49 -27.96
CA ASP A 58 20.11 -25.14 -28.50
C ASP A 58 19.26 -25.83 -27.41
N ALA A 59 19.33 -25.30 -26.18
CA ALA A 59 18.66 -25.84 -25.00
C ALA A 59 17.45 -24.97 -24.62
N TRP A 60 16.34 -25.15 -25.33
CA TRP A 60 15.13 -24.31 -25.20
C TRP A 60 14.21 -24.65 -24.02
N LEU A 61 14.43 -25.77 -23.34
CA LEU A 61 13.52 -26.26 -22.27
C LEU A 61 13.18 -25.22 -21.21
N ILE A 62 14.17 -24.44 -20.74
CA ILE A 62 13.93 -23.42 -19.71
C ILE A 62 13.16 -22.24 -20.30
N TRP A 63 13.50 -21.82 -21.52
CA TRP A 63 12.80 -20.75 -22.22
C TRP A 63 11.35 -21.14 -22.50
N ASP A 64 11.08 -22.35 -22.97
CA ASP A 64 9.72 -22.80 -23.30
C ASP A 64 8.80 -22.79 -22.07
N ILE A 65 9.32 -23.16 -20.90
CA ILE A 65 8.58 -23.09 -19.63
C ILE A 65 8.29 -21.64 -19.24
N VAL A 66 9.29 -20.77 -19.34
CA VAL A 66 9.15 -19.34 -19.02
C VAL A 66 8.21 -18.64 -19.98
N ASP A 67 8.34 -18.90 -21.28
CA ASP A 67 7.51 -18.30 -22.30
C ASP A 67 6.04 -18.69 -22.05
N ALA A 68 5.76 -19.98 -21.93
CA ALA A 68 4.40 -20.49 -21.73
C ALA A 68 3.73 -20.02 -20.42
N ASN A 69 4.48 -19.91 -19.31
CA ASN A 69 3.89 -19.64 -17.99
C ASN A 69 4.14 -18.23 -17.46
N ILE A 70 5.03 -17.44 -18.05
CA ILE A 70 5.36 -16.09 -17.55
C ILE A 70 5.18 -15.04 -18.65
N ILE A 71 5.73 -15.25 -19.85
CA ILE A 71 5.70 -14.22 -20.90
C ILE A 71 4.35 -14.18 -21.61
N GLN A 72 3.84 -15.33 -22.07
CA GLN A 72 2.57 -15.41 -22.79
C GLN A 72 1.38 -14.92 -21.95
N PRO A 73 1.24 -15.26 -20.65
CA PRO A 73 0.19 -14.69 -19.81
C PRO A 73 0.24 -13.16 -19.71
N ILE A 74 1.44 -12.56 -19.57
CA ILE A 74 1.63 -11.10 -19.51
C ILE A 74 1.23 -10.44 -20.84
N ILE A 75 1.64 -11.02 -21.97
CA ILE A 75 1.26 -10.52 -23.30
C ILE A 75 -0.25 -10.66 -23.52
N GLY A 76 -0.84 -11.79 -23.10
CA GLY A 76 -2.26 -12.06 -23.21
C GLY A 76 -3.13 -11.14 -22.35
N GLU A 77 -2.65 -10.72 -21.17
CA GLU A 77 -3.33 -9.71 -20.36
C GLU A 77 -3.43 -8.36 -21.07
N GLY A 78 -2.36 -7.93 -21.75
CA GLY A 78 -2.38 -6.71 -22.56
C GLY A 78 -3.38 -6.76 -23.74
N GLY A 79 -3.83 -7.96 -24.14
CA GLY A 79 -4.84 -8.18 -25.16
C GLY A 79 -6.24 -8.52 -24.62
N GLY A 80 -6.42 -8.69 -23.30
CA GLY A 80 -7.70 -9.04 -22.68
C GLY A 80 -8.11 -10.51 -22.76
N ASP A 81 -7.23 -11.42 -23.21
CA ASP A 81 -7.55 -12.82 -23.54
C ASP A 81 -6.87 -13.87 -22.64
N SER A 82 -6.21 -13.46 -21.55
CA SER A 82 -5.44 -14.37 -20.69
C SER A 82 -6.26 -14.99 -19.56
N SER A 83 -6.22 -16.33 -19.47
CA SER A 83 -6.64 -17.08 -18.29
C SER A 83 -5.40 -17.62 -17.58
N TYR A 84 -5.17 -17.15 -16.35
CA TYR A 84 -4.09 -17.61 -15.47
C TYR A 84 -4.21 -19.11 -15.17
N ASN A 85 -3.08 -19.81 -15.19
CA ASN A 85 -2.98 -21.22 -14.84
C ASN A 85 -2.45 -21.42 -13.39
N PRO A 86 -2.56 -22.62 -12.79
CA PRO A 86 -2.11 -22.80 -11.41
C PRO A 86 -0.61 -22.55 -11.19
N VAL A 87 0.23 -22.74 -12.21
CA VAL A 87 1.69 -22.58 -12.16
C VAL A 87 2.08 -21.11 -12.18
N ASP A 88 1.51 -20.33 -13.10
CA ASP A 88 1.78 -18.90 -13.20
C ASP A 88 1.30 -18.17 -11.93
N THR A 89 0.12 -18.53 -11.42
CA THR A 89 -0.47 -17.96 -10.21
C THR A 89 0.42 -18.23 -9.00
N ALA A 90 0.94 -19.46 -8.88
CA ALA A 90 1.88 -19.81 -7.82
C ALA A 90 3.21 -19.05 -7.97
N ALA A 91 3.76 -18.98 -9.18
CA ALA A 91 5.02 -18.28 -9.47
C ALA A 91 4.92 -16.78 -9.15
N TYR A 92 3.87 -16.10 -9.62
CA TYR A 92 3.62 -14.69 -9.32
C TYR A 92 3.36 -14.47 -7.83
N SER A 93 2.64 -15.36 -7.15
CA SER A 93 2.43 -15.26 -5.70
C SER A 93 3.73 -15.37 -4.91
N ILE A 94 4.61 -16.32 -5.27
CA ILE A 94 5.92 -16.49 -4.63
C ILE A 94 6.80 -15.26 -4.88
N LEU A 95 6.85 -14.76 -6.12
CA LEU A 95 7.61 -13.56 -6.47
C LEU A 95 7.08 -12.33 -5.75
N LEU A 96 5.76 -12.18 -5.63
CA LEU A 96 5.14 -11.06 -4.92
C LEU A 96 5.48 -11.07 -3.43
N VAL A 97 5.38 -12.22 -2.76
CA VAL A 97 5.76 -12.34 -1.34
C VAL A 97 7.25 -12.04 -1.16
N ALA A 98 8.10 -12.62 -2.00
CA ALA A 98 9.54 -12.36 -1.98
C ALA A 98 9.85 -10.86 -2.22
N PHE A 99 9.13 -10.22 -3.14
CA PHE A 99 9.22 -8.80 -3.42
C PHE A 99 8.85 -7.94 -2.21
N ILE A 100 7.72 -8.23 -1.55
CA ILE A 100 7.30 -7.50 -0.34
C ILE A 100 8.34 -7.62 0.78
N VAL A 101 8.87 -8.83 1.02
CA VAL A 101 9.91 -9.05 2.03
C VAL A 101 11.19 -8.29 1.67
N SER A 102 11.63 -8.38 0.43
CA SER A 102 12.84 -7.71 -0.05
C SER A 102 12.72 -6.18 -0.01
N LEU A 103 11.58 -5.65 -0.44
CA LEU A 103 11.28 -4.22 -0.37
C LEU A 103 11.23 -3.75 1.09
N SER A 104 10.65 -4.53 2.00
CA SER A 104 10.63 -4.18 3.42
C SER A 104 12.04 -4.02 4.01
N ALA A 105 12.97 -4.88 3.58
CA ALA A 105 14.36 -4.84 4.01
C ALA A 105 15.10 -3.63 3.42
N TRP A 106 14.88 -3.30 2.14
CA TRP A 106 15.44 -2.11 1.52
C TRP A 106 14.90 -0.80 2.11
N LEU A 107 13.59 -0.72 2.41
CA LEU A 107 13.02 0.45 3.07
C LEU A 107 13.63 0.68 4.44
N ARG A 108 13.90 -0.40 5.19
CA ARG A 108 14.61 -0.35 6.47
C ARG A 108 16.04 0.17 6.31
N GLU A 109 16.78 -0.38 5.35
CA GLU A 109 18.18 0.02 5.07
C GLU A 109 18.27 1.49 4.63
N TRP A 110 17.31 1.97 3.85
CA TRP A 110 17.24 3.36 3.42
C TRP A 110 16.75 4.31 4.51
N GLY A 111 16.43 3.81 5.71
CA GLY A 111 15.95 4.61 6.83
C GLY A 111 14.62 5.30 6.53
N VAL A 112 13.77 4.69 5.71
CA VAL A 112 12.41 5.17 5.44
C VAL A 112 11.62 5.10 6.76
N SER A 113 10.61 5.96 6.92
CA SER A 113 9.75 5.92 8.11
C SER A 113 9.04 4.57 8.24
N ASN A 114 9.00 4.03 9.46
CA ASN A 114 8.29 2.80 9.81
C ASN A 114 7.00 3.07 10.60
N GLU A 115 6.59 4.34 10.66
CA GLU A 115 5.39 4.76 11.34
C GLU A 115 4.14 4.59 10.48
N ASP A 116 2.99 4.39 11.12
CA ASP A 116 1.69 4.26 10.46
C ASP A 116 1.35 5.51 9.58
N ARG A 117 1.96 6.67 9.89
CA ARG A 117 1.88 7.91 9.09
C ARG A 117 2.37 7.76 7.65
N MET A 118 3.36 6.89 7.43
CA MET A 118 3.83 6.58 6.09
C MET A 118 2.71 5.98 5.23
N LEU A 119 1.83 5.14 5.80
CA LEU A 119 0.72 4.57 5.07
C LEU A 119 -0.27 5.65 4.62
N TYR A 120 -0.62 6.60 5.49
CA TYR A 120 -1.46 7.75 5.13
C TYR A 120 -0.84 8.62 4.03
N SER A 121 0.49 8.75 4.02
CA SER A 121 1.22 9.48 2.96
C SER A 121 1.14 8.79 1.59
N LEU A 122 0.93 7.47 1.58
CA LEU A 122 0.80 6.67 0.36
C LEU A 122 -0.66 6.56 -0.13
N LEU A 123 -1.67 6.87 0.69
CA LEU A 123 -3.08 6.79 0.28
C LEU A 123 -3.44 7.63 -0.94
N PRO A 124 -2.99 8.88 -1.08
CA PRO A 124 -3.29 9.65 -2.29
C PRO A 124 -2.72 9.01 -3.56
N TRP A 125 -1.71 8.16 -3.47
CA TRP A 125 -1.18 7.46 -4.64
C TRP A 125 -2.05 6.28 -5.07
N VAL A 126 -2.65 5.58 -4.10
CA VAL A 126 -3.68 4.57 -4.38
C VAL A 126 -4.90 5.25 -5.02
N LEU A 127 -5.36 6.38 -4.45
CA LEU A 127 -6.46 7.15 -5.03
C LEU A 127 -6.13 7.71 -6.41
N TRP A 128 -4.91 8.22 -6.60
CA TRP A 128 -4.48 8.73 -7.90
C TRP A 128 -4.53 7.65 -8.98
N ALA A 129 -4.02 6.44 -8.70
CA ALA A 129 -4.09 5.31 -9.62
C ALA A 129 -5.55 5.03 -10.03
N VAL A 130 -6.47 4.98 -9.06
CA VAL A 130 -7.90 4.82 -9.36
C VAL A 130 -8.44 5.95 -10.23
N LEU A 131 -8.14 7.21 -9.91
CA LEU A 131 -8.67 8.36 -10.65
C LEU A 131 -8.22 8.34 -12.11
N VAL A 132 -6.96 7.97 -12.38
CA VAL A 132 -6.48 7.87 -13.77
C VAL A 132 -7.02 6.63 -14.47
N GLU A 133 -7.23 5.50 -13.79
CA GLU A 133 -7.91 4.34 -14.37
C GLU A 133 -9.37 4.64 -14.73
N VAL A 134 -10.11 5.34 -13.87
CA VAL A 134 -11.48 5.78 -14.19
C VAL A 134 -11.46 6.80 -15.34
N SER A 135 -10.43 7.64 -15.42
CA SER A 135 -10.26 8.56 -16.55
C SER A 135 -9.97 7.83 -17.86
N GLU A 136 -9.23 6.72 -17.80
CA GLU A 136 -8.98 5.82 -18.92
C GLU A 136 -10.26 5.09 -19.34
N ASP A 137 -10.99 4.50 -18.39
CA ASP A 137 -12.30 3.87 -18.65
C ASP A 137 -13.29 4.88 -19.30
N ALA A 138 -13.21 6.16 -18.94
CA ALA A 138 -14.00 7.24 -19.52
C ALA A 138 -13.47 7.81 -20.86
N GLY A 139 -12.35 7.27 -21.38
CA GLY A 139 -11.76 7.71 -22.64
C GLY A 139 -11.19 9.13 -22.63
N LEU A 140 -10.72 9.62 -21.47
CA LEU A 140 -10.21 10.98 -21.31
C LEU A 140 -8.74 11.15 -21.74
N PHE A 141 -8.03 10.06 -21.98
CA PHE A 141 -6.65 10.08 -22.46
C PHE A 141 -6.57 9.88 -23.98
N ALA A 142 -5.53 10.44 -24.59
CA ALA A 142 -5.23 10.21 -25.99
C ALA A 142 -4.81 8.76 -26.24
N ALA A 143 -5.04 8.25 -27.45
CA ALA A 143 -4.79 6.85 -27.82
C ALA A 143 -3.32 6.42 -27.79
N ASP A 144 -2.37 7.36 -27.67
CA ASP A 144 -0.94 7.09 -27.48
C ASP A 144 -0.52 7.10 -26.00
N VAL A 145 -1.42 7.50 -25.10
CA VAL A 145 -1.19 7.67 -23.67
C VAL A 145 -2.02 6.70 -22.82
N ASP A 146 -3.23 6.34 -23.26
CA ASP A 146 -4.16 5.46 -22.54
C ASP A 146 -3.52 4.19 -21.94
N SER A 147 -2.67 3.51 -22.72
CA SER A 147 -1.95 2.30 -22.33
C SER A 147 -1.04 2.46 -21.10
N TRP A 148 -0.63 3.68 -20.75
CA TRP A 148 0.14 3.95 -19.53
C TRP A 148 -0.69 3.72 -18.27
N PHE A 149 -2.00 3.94 -18.35
CA PHE A 149 -2.94 3.84 -17.23
C PHE A 149 -3.63 2.48 -17.14
N VAL A 150 -3.27 1.54 -18.02
CA VAL A 150 -3.73 0.15 -17.99
C VAL A 150 -2.69 -0.72 -17.28
N SER A 151 -3.17 -1.80 -16.64
CA SER A 151 -2.29 -2.79 -16.04
C SER A 151 -1.46 -3.55 -17.08
N PRO A 152 -0.21 -3.94 -16.78
CA PRO A 152 0.50 -3.71 -15.51
C PRO A 152 1.25 -2.37 -15.42
N ILE A 153 1.29 -1.57 -16.49
CA ILE A 153 2.16 -0.38 -16.64
C ILE A 153 1.87 0.66 -15.55
N ILE A 154 0.59 0.84 -15.20
CA ILE A 154 0.16 1.81 -14.19
C ILE A 154 0.89 1.63 -12.85
N HIS A 155 1.05 0.40 -12.39
CA HIS A 155 1.69 0.08 -11.13
C HIS A 155 3.17 0.50 -11.11
N PHE A 156 3.88 0.27 -12.23
CA PHE A 156 5.30 0.58 -12.35
C PHE A 156 5.56 2.08 -12.35
N HIS A 157 4.82 2.86 -13.13
CA HIS A 157 5.03 4.31 -13.13
C HIS A 157 4.51 4.96 -11.84
N THR A 158 3.45 4.44 -11.21
CA THR A 158 3.01 4.89 -9.87
C THR A 158 4.14 4.73 -8.86
N ALA A 159 4.74 3.54 -8.79
CA ALA A 159 5.92 3.30 -7.97
C ALA A 159 7.09 4.23 -8.35
N GLY A 160 7.30 4.46 -9.65
CA GLY A 160 8.30 5.39 -10.16
C GLY A 160 8.12 6.82 -9.63
N TRP A 161 6.89 7.35 -9.63
CA TRP A 161 6.60 8.68 -9.10
C TRP A 161 6.77 8.77 -7.57
N ILE A 162 6.39 7.72 -6.83
CA ILE A 162 6.60 7.63 -5.38
C ILE A 162 8.10 7.64 -5.06
N VAL A 163 8.88 6.80 -5.75
CA VAL A 163 10.34 6.71 -5.58
C VAL A 163 11.01 8.02 -5.95
N LEU A 164 10.64 8.63 -7.09
CA LEU A 164 11.14 9.94 -7.50
C LEU A 164 10.87 11.00 -6.44
N THR A 165 9.65 11.03 -5.89
CA THR A 165 9.28 11.96 -4.81
C THR A 165 10.17 11.75 -3.59
N GLY A 166 10.41 10.51 -3.18
CA GLY A 166 11.29 10.18 -2.06
C GLY A 166 12.76 10.58 -2.29
N ILE A 167 13.30 10.33 -3.50
CA ILE A 167 14.66 10.71 -3.88
C ILE A 167 14.79 12.24 -3.86
N LEU A 168 13.84 12.96 -4.45
CA LEU A 168 13.84 14.43 -4.46
C LEU A 168 13.74 14.99 -3.05
N ALA A 169 12.84 14.45 -2.20
CA ALA A 169 12.71 14.88 -0.81
C ALA A 169 14.00 14.68 -0.01
N ASN A 170 14.66 13.53 -0.16
CA ASN A 170 15.93 13.23 0.51
C ASN A 170 17.07 14.13 0.02
N PHE A 171 17.18 14.30 -1.30
CA PHE A 171 18.17 15.20 -1.91
C PHE A 171 18.01 16.63 -1.38
N MET A 172 16.79 17.16 -1.40
CA MET A 172 16.50 18.51 -0.93
C MET A 172 16.73 18.67 0.57
N THR A 173 16.43 17.64 1.37
CA THR A 173 16.70 17.67 2.82
C THR A 173 18.21 17.76 3.10
N LYS A 174 19.06 17.14 2.28
CA LYS A 174 20.52 17.20 2.39
C LYS A 174 21.10 18.52 1.84
N THR A 175 20.53 19.07 0.77
CA THR A 175 21.04 20.28 0.10
C THR A 175 20.54 21.58 0.73
N SER A 176 19.33 21.62 1.30
CA SER A 176 18.79 22.81 1.97
C SER A 176 19.41 23.02 3.36
N ILE A 177 20.60 23.62 3.36
CA ILE A 177 21.25 24.25 4.50
C ILE A 177 20.51 25.58 4.80
N GLY A 178 19.87 25.66 5.97
CA GLY A 178 19.23 26.87 6.52
C GLY A 178 17.89 26.56 7.18
N MET A 179 17.83 26.60 8.53
CA MET A 179 16.68 26.15 9.34
C MET A 179 15.34 26.81 9.00
N GLU A 180 15.31 27.96 8.32
CA GLU A 180 14.08 28.73 8.07
C GLU A 180 13.19 28.24 6.92
N LYS A 181 13.72 27.43 5.98
CA LYS A 181 12.99 27.07 4.74
C LYS A 181 12.61 25.60 4.61
N LYS A 182 12.76 24.80 5.67
CA LYS A 182 12.44 23.35 5.62
C LYS A 182 10.99 23.05 5.24
N TRP A 183 10.06 23.95 5.55
CA TRP A 183 8.65 23.81 5.16
C TRP A 183 8.41 23.84 3.64
N LEU A 184 9.36 24.36 2.84
CA LEU A 184 9.30 24.36 1.37
C LEU A 184 9.69 23.02 0.74
N VAL A 185 10.37 22.14 1.49
CA VAL A 185 10.89 20.86 0.94
C VAL A 185 9.78 20.02 0.32
N PRO A 186 8.60 19.83 0.94
CA PRO A 186 7.50 19.06 0.35
C PRO A 186 6.93 19.64 -0.95
N PHE A 187 7.08 20.95 -1.20
CA PHE A 187 6.53 21.59 -2.38
C PHE A 187 7.38 21.39 -3.63
N MET A 188 8.68 21.14 -3.49
CA MET A 188 9.57 20.97 -4.63
C MET A 188 9.27 19.67 -5.42
N PRO A 189 9.19 18.48 -4.79
CA PRO A 189 8.74 17.26 -5.47
C PRO A 189 7.35 17.41 -6.07
N LEU A 190 6.43 18.08 -5.36
CA LEU A 190 5.08 18.37 -5.84
C LEU A 190 5.11 19.15 -7.16
N ILE A 191 5.84 20.26 -7.22
CA ILE A 191 5.91 21.12 -8.42
C ILE A 191 6.50 20.35 -9.60
N ILE A 192 7.58 19.59 -9.36
CA ILE A 192 8.22 18.76 -10.39
C ILE A 192 7.26 17.69 -10.89
N LEU A 193 6.51 17.06 -9.98
CA LEU A 193 5.54 16.04 -10.33
C LEU A 193 4.37 16.60 -11.15
N VAL A 194 3.78 17.72 -10.73
CA VAL A 194 2.68 18.37 -11.46
C VAL A 194 3.13 18.74 -12.88
N ALA A 195 4.33 19.33 -13.01
CA ALA A 195 4.92 19.61 -14.33
C ALA A 195 5.13 18.33 -15.16
N GLY A 196 5.68 17.28 -14.54
CA GLY A 196 5.93 16.00 -15.20
C GLY A 196 4.65 15.34 -15.71
N GLN A 197 3.59 15.30 -14.89
CA GLN A 197 2.31 14.74 -15.31
C GLN A 197 1.67 15.54 -16.44
N LEU A 198 1.61 16.88 -16.31
CA LEU A 198 1.07 17.76 -17.35
C LEU A 198 1.82 17.63 -18.68
N LEU A 199 3.12 17.39 -18.65
CA LEU A 199 3.95 17.25 -19.84
C LEU A 199 3.82 15.88 -20.50
N LEU A 200 3.69 14.81 -19.70
CA LEU A 200 3.73 13.43 -20.19
C LEU A 200 2.36 12.87 -20.56
N PHE A 201 1.29 13.28 -19.86
CA PHE A 201 0.01 12.57 -19.92
C PHE A 201 -1.19 13.41 -20.36
N TYR A 202 -1.07 14.74 -20.34
CA TYR A 202 -2.19 15.64 -20.66
C TYR A 202 -1.89 16.45 -21.91
N GLU A 203 -2.93 16.71 -22.71
CA GLU A 203 -2.79 17.56 -23.89
C GLU A 203 -2.34 18.97 -23.50
N TYR A 204 -1.29 19.46 -24.17
CA TYR A 204 -0.72 20.75 -23.85
C TYR A 204 -1.59 21.90 -24.37
N ASN A 205 -2.18 22.66 -23.44
CA ASN A 205 -2.83 23.93 -23.71
C ASN A 205 -2.14 25.02 -22.89
N SER A 206 -1.53 26.00 -23.56
CA SER A 206 -0.68 26.99 -22.90
C SER A 206 -1.36 27.73 -21.74
N ILE A 207 -2.65 28.04 -21.84
CA ILE A 207 -3.35 28.78 -20.78
C ILE A 207 -3.75 27.83 -19.65
N GLN A 208 -4.35 26.69 -20.00
CA GLN A 208 -4.84 25.73 -19.01
C GLN A 208 -3.68 25.07 -18.27
N SER A 209 -2.68 24.53 -18.97
CA SER A 209 -1.52 23.86 -18.37
C SER A 209 -0.73 24.81 -17.47
N MET A 210 -0.52 26.06 -17.87
CA MET A 210 0.13 27.07 -17.02
C MET A 210 -0.71 27.43 -15.80
N GLY A 211 -2.03 27.56 -15.97
CA GLY A 211 -2.97 27.78 -14.88
C GLY A 211 -2.92 26.65 -13.85
N LEU A 212 -2.99 25.39 -14.29
CA LEU A 212 -2.91 24.21 -13.43
C LEU A 212 -1.58 24.10 -12.70
N PHE A 213 -0.46 24.31 -13.41
CA PHE A 213 0.89 24.27 -12.84
C PHE A 213 1.08 25.28 -11.70
N LEU A 214 0.44 26.46 -11.77
CA LEU A 214 0.53 27.48 -10.72
C LEU A 214 -0.52 27.29 -9.61
N MET A 215 -1.75 26.93 -9.98
CA MET A 215 -2.87 26.88 -9.03
C MET A 215 -2.80 25.65 -8.12
N ILE A 216 -2.33 24.50 -8.61
CA ILE A 216 -2.28 23.26 -7.81
C ILE A 216 -1.32 23.42 -6.61
N PRO A 217 -0.05 23.85 -6.77
CA PRO A 217 0.83 24.11 -5.64
C PRO A 217 0.28 25.15 -4.65
N LEU A 218 -0.38 26.20 -5.16
CA LEU A 218 -1.00 27.23 -4.32
C LEU A 218 -2.16 26.68 -3.48
N LEU A 219 -2.98 25.82 -4.08
CA LEU A 219 -4.08 25.15 -3.39
C LEU A 219 -3.54 24.17 -2.33
N CYS A 220 -2.51 23.39 -2.66
CA CYS A 220 -1.83 22.53 -1.67
C CYS A 220 -1.21 23.36 -0.53
N PHE A 221 -0.63 24.53 -0.83
CA PHE A 221 -0.13 25.44 0.20
C PHE A 221 -1.25 25.92 1.12
N PHE A 222 -2.39 26.30 0.55
CA PHE A 222 -3.55 26.70 1.34
C PHE A 222 -4.09 25.56 2.22
N ILE A 223 -4.11 24.32 1.71
CA ILE A 223 -4.64 23.16 2.45
C ILE A 223 -3.71 22.74 3.58
N PHE A 224 -2.39 22.67 3.33
CA PHE A 224 -1.46 22.04 4.26
C PHE A 224 -0.67 23.02 5.13
N GLU A 225 -0.44 24.26 4.71
CA GLU A 225 0.39 25.23 5.45
C GLU A 225 -0.38 26.44 5.97
N SER A 226 -1.64 26.63 5.58
CA SER A 226 -2.46 27.73 6.07
C SER A 226 -2.81 27.54 7.55
N GLU A 227 -2.69 28.60 8.34
CA GLU A 227 -3.12 28.63 9.75
C GLU A 227 -4.63 28.43 9.92
N LYS A 228 -5.41 28.58 8.84
CA LYS A 228 -6.85 28.35 8.86
C LYS A 228 -7.22 26.86 8.88
N MET A 229 -6.28 25.98 8.51
CA MET A 229 -6.54 24.55 8.34
C MET A 229 -5.99 23.75 9.51
N MET A 230 -6.85 22.91 10.10
CA MET A 230 -6.47 21.98 11.19
C MET A 230 -5.40 20.95 10.76
N LEU A 231 -5.25 20.73 9.45
CA LEU A 231 -4.26 19.82 8.88
C LEU A 231 -2.82 20.24 9.20
N LYS A 232 -2.53 21.55 9.25
CA LYS A 232 -1.19 22.04 9.55
C LYS A 232 -0.71 21.56 10.93
N GLU A 233 -1.57 21.66 11.94
CA GLU A 233 -1.27 21.20 13.30
C GLU A 233 -1.07 19.68 13.34
N LYS A 234 -1.94 18.94 12.65
CA LYS A 234 -1.87 17.46 12.59
C LYS A 234 -0.68 16.90 11.80
N LEU A 235 -0.09 17.71 10.90
CA LEU A 235 1.08 17.34 10.10
C LEU A 235 2.37 17.92 10.68
N GLY A 236 2.31 18.65 11.80
CA GLY A 236 3.46 19.34 12.38
C GLY A 236 4.55 18.39 12.88
N ASP A 237 4.15 17.21 13.33
CA ASP A 237 5.00 16.12 13.82
C ASP A 237 5.46 15.16 12.72
N TRP A 238 4.93 15.27 11.49
CA TRP A 238 5.26 14.39 10.37
C TRP A 238 6.63 14.73 9.80
N ASN A 239 7.37 13.71 9.38
CA ASN A 239 8.67 13.93 8.77
C ASN A 239 8.56 14.52 7.35
N LEU A 240 9.67 15.07 6.86
CA LEU A 240 9.68 15.75 5.55
C LEU A 240 9.40 14.79 4.39
N LEU A 241 9.76 13.51 4.52
CA LEU A 241 9.52 12.49 3.50
C LEU A 241 8.02 12.17 3.38
N GLU A 242 7.36 11.90 4.51
CA GLU A 242 5.92 11.66 4.63
C GLU A 242 5.12 12.83 4.05
N ARG A 243 5.44 14.06 4.45
CA ARG A 243 4.78 15.27 3.91
C ARG A 243 5.01 15.42 2.41
N SER A 244 6.21 15.15 1.92
CA SER A 244 6.50 15.22 0.48
C SER A 244 5.68 14.21 -0.31
N LEU A 245 5.58 12.97 0.17
CA LEU A 245 4.77 11.91 -0.45
C LEU A 245 3.27 12.26 -0.42
N LEU A 246 2.78 12.76 0.70
CA LEU A 246 1.39 13.18 0.87
C LEU A 246 1.05 14.33 -0.09
N TYR A 247 1.86 15.39 -0.11
CA TYR A 247 1.58 16.60 -0.91
C TYR A 247 1.62 16.27 -2.40
N SER A 248 2.65 15.56 -2.86
CA SER A 248 2.80 15.12 -4.25
C SER A 248 1.61 14.24 -4.68
N GLY A 249 1.27 13.21 -3.92
CA GLY A 249 0.15 12.33 -4.27
C GLY A 249 -1.20 13.07 -4.26
N PHE A 250 -1.41 13.98 -3.30
CA PHE A 250 -2.62 14.80 -3.25
C PHE A 250 -2.72 15.76 -4.45
N SER A 251 -1.61 16.36 -4.87
CA SER A 251 -1.55 17.22 -6.06
C SER A 251 -1.85 16.45 -7.35
N ALA A 252 -1.38 15.21 -7.44
CA ALA A 252 -1.68 14.30 -8.54
C ALA A 252 -3.18 13.95 -8.58
N CYS A 253 -3.79 13.68 -7.41
CA CYS A 253 -5.23 13.47 -7.30
C CYS A 253 -6.03 14.69 -7.77
N ILE A 254 -5.64 15.89 -7.35
CA ILE A 254 -6.29 17.13 -7.79
C ILE A 254 -6.25 17.23 -9.31
N LEU A 255 -5.08 16.99 -9.91
CA LEU A 255 -4.90 17.07 -11.35
C LEU A 255 -5.83 16.10 -12.09
N ALA A 256 -5.85 14.82 -11.69
CA ALA A 256 -6.71 13.81 -12.30
C ALA A 256 -8.21 14.11 -12.12
N THR A 257 -8.59 14.60 -10.93
CA THR A 257 -9.99 14.91 -10.61
C THR A 257 -10.56 16.03 -11.47
N ILE A 258 -9.74 17.00 -11.91
CA ILE A 258 -10.20 18.11 -12.75
C ILE A 258 -10.79 17.61 -14.08
N GLY A 259 -10.15 16.62 -14.72
CA GLY A 259 -10.67 15.99 -15.95
C GLY A 259 -11.98 15.24 -15.69
N LEU A 260 -12.04 14.47 -14.61
CA LEU A 260 -13.24 13.72 -14.23
C LEU A 260 -14.42 14.64 -13.88
N ILE A 261 -14.20 15.80 -13.25
CA ILE A 261 -15.27 16.77 -12.97
C ILE A 261 -15.85 17.32 -14.28
N GLN A 262 -15.01 17.59 -15.28
CA GLN A 262 -15.47 18.05 -16.60
C GLN A 262 -16.29 16.95 -17.29
N PHE A 263 -15.84 15.71 -17.23
CA PHE A 263 -16.58 14.58 -17.78
C PHE A 263 -17.92 14.35 -17.06
N ALA A 264 -17.92 14.42 -15.72
CA ALA A 264 -19.14 14.29 -14.92
C ALA A 264 -20.19 15.36 -15.25
N GLN A 265 -19.76 16.58 -15.61
CA GLN A 265 -20.67 17.63 -16.10
C GLN A 265 -21.32 17.24 -17.43
N THR A 266 -20.54 16.69 -18.37
CA THR A 266 -21.07 16.17 -19.64
C THR A 266 -22.09 15.05 -19.39
N GLN A 267 -21.78 14.12 -18.49
CA GLN A 267 -22.66 13.01 -18.10
C GLN A 267 -23.94 13.49 -17.41
N TYR A 268 -23.85 14.58 -16.64
CA TYR A 268 -25.01 15.23 -16.03
C TYR A 268 -25.94 15.83 -17.09
N ASP A 269 -25.38 16.47 -18.12
CA ASP A 269 -26.17 17.11 -19.19
C ASP A 269 -26.94 16.09 -20.05
N VAL A 270 -26.51 14.82 -20.08
CA VAL A 270 -27.17 13.71 -20.80
C VAL A 270 -27.99 12.78 -19.90
N ASP A 271 -28.18 13.13 -18.62
CA ASP A 271 -28.90 12.32 -17.60
C ASP A 271 -28.30 10.92 -17.34
N GLU A 272 -27.01 10.71 -17.63
CA GLU A 272 -26.30 9.44 -17.40
C GLU A 272 -25.52 9.42 -16.06
N LEU A 273 -25.28 10.59 -15.45
CA LEU A 273 -24.58 10.69 -14.16
C LEU A 273 -25.43 10.13 -12.99
N THR A 274 -24.91 9.15 -12.25
CA THR A 274 -25.59 8.59 -11.07
C THR A 274 -24.79 8.72 -9.77
N LEU A 275 -25.27 9.53 -8.80
CA LEU A 275 -24.50 9.83 -7.58
C LEU A 275 -24.87 8.97 -6.37
N TRP A 276 -26.04 8.32 -6.37
CA TRP A 276 -26.49 7.52 -5.23
C TRP A 276 -25.60 6.31 -4.91
N PRO A 277 -24.90 5.64 -5.86
CA PRO A 277 -24.01 4.52 -5.53
C PRO A 277 -22.92 4.92 -4.53
N ALA A 278 -22.42 6.16 -4.60
CA ALA A 278 -21.41 6.67 -3.66
C ALA A 278 -21.91 6.66 -2.21
N LEU A 279 -23.21 6.93 -1.99
CA LEU A 279 -23.80 6.87 -0.65
C LEU A 279 -23.78 5.45 -0.11
N VAL A 280 -24.09 4.45 -0.92
CA VAL A 280 -24.12 3.05 -0.47
C VAL A 280 -22.70 2.51 -0.29
N VAL A 281 -21.87 2.68 -1.31
CA VAL A 281 -20.53 2.10 -1.39
C VAL A 281 -19.56 2.73 -0.39
N LEU A 282 -19.70 4.01 -0.06
CA LEU A 282 -18.80 4.67 0.89
C LEU A 282 -19.36 4.70 2.32
N LEU A 283 -20.68 4.95 2.51
CA LEU A 283 -21.22 5.17 3.85
C LEU A 283 -21.44 3.86 4.64
N PHE A 284 -21.96 2.79 4.01
CA PHE A 284 -22.21 1.55 4.74
C PHE A 284 -20.92 0.90 5.26
N PRO A 285 -19.81 0.84 4.49
CA PRO A 285 -18.52 0.42 5.02
C PRO A 285 -18.05 1.23 6.22
N VAL A 286 -18.25 2.55 6.23
CA VAL A 286 -17.91 3.40 7.41
C VAL A 286 -18.69 2.93 8.64
N LEU A 287 -20.00 2.67 8.52
CA LEU A 287 -20.81 2.21 9.65
C LEU A 287 -20.29 0.88 10.23
N PHE A 288 -19.88 -0.05 9.37
CA PHE A 288 -19.30 -1.32 9.81
C PHE A 288 -17.96 -1.13 10.51
N VAL A 289 -17.10 -0.28 9.96
CA VAL A 289 -15.79 0.05 10.56
C VAL A 289 -15.97 0.77 11.90
N LEU A 290 -16.96 1.65 12.04
CA LEU A 290 -17.29 2.30 13.31
C LEU A 290 -17.77 1.28 14.36
N MET A 291 -18.52 0.25 13.96
CA MET A 291 -18.92 -0.84 14.84
C MET A 291 -17.70 -1.61 15.36
N LEU A 292 -16.73 -1.94 14.49
CA LEU A 292 -15.48 -2.60 14.91
C LEU A 292 -14.66 -1.69 15.82
N HIS A 293 -14.50 -0.41 15.45
CA HIS A 293 -13.77 0.59 16.23
C HIS A 293 -14.32 0.68 17.66
N HIS A 294 -15.64 0.78 17.83
CA HIS A 294 -16.26 0.80 19.16
C HIS A 294 -15.93 -0.43 20.00
N ARG A 295 -15.76 -1.61 19.40
CA ARG A 295 -15.42 -2.84 20.11
C ARG A 295 -13.98 -2.85 20.65
N GLY A 296 -13.05 -2.23 19.92
CA GLY A 296 -11.61 -2.23 20.23
C GLY A 296 -11.08 -0.95 20.88
N LYS A 297 -11.85 0.15 20.88
CA LYS A 297 -11.37 1.49 21.24
C LYS A 297 -10.74 1.59 22.62
N GLU A 298 -11.34 0.96 23.64
CA GLU A 298 -10.81 0.98 25.00
C GLU A 298 -9.44 0.31 25.07
N ALA A 299 -9.32 -0.91 24.52
CA ALA A 299 -8.06 -1.66 24.53
C ALA A 299 -6.97 -0.96 23.69
N TYR A 300 -7.35 -0.39 22.55
CA TYR A 300 -6.44 0.39 21.71
C TYR A 300 -5.95 1.64 22.44
N GLY A 301 -6.85 2.38 23.11
CA GLY A 301 -6.51 3.57 23.89
C GLY A 301 -5.48 3.25 24.98
N SER A 302 -5.72 2.21 25.78
CA SER A 302 -4.80 1.79 26.85
C SER A 302 -3.40 1.44 26.31
N LEU A 303 -3.31 0.65 25.23
CA LEU A 303 -2.00 0.29 24.67
C LEU A 303 -1.22 1.51 24.16
N ILE A 304 -1.89 2.45 23.49
CA ILE A 304 -1.23 3.65 22.96
C ILE A 304 -0.80 4.60 24.09
N GLU A 305 -1.59 4.72 25.16
CA GLU A 305 -1.21 5.49 26.36
C GLU A 305 0.05 4.92 27.03
N ASP A 306 0.20 3.60 27.02
CA ASP A 306 1.37 2.89 27.55
C ASP A 306 2.56 2.87 26.56
N GLY A 307 2.40 3.44 25.36
CA GLY A 307 3.46 3.53 24.34
C GLY A 307 3.63 2.29 23.45
N TYR A 308 2.69 1.35 23.53
CA TYR A 308 2.70 0.13 22.72
C TYR A 308 1.97 0.33 21.39
N ILE A 309 2.51 -0.28 20.33
CA ILE A 309 1.84 -0.38 19.03
C ILE A 309 1.19 -1.76 18.96
N PRO A 310 -0.15 -1.87 18.81
CA PRO A 310 -0.83 -3.16 18.75
C PRO A 310 -0.21 -4.11 17.70
N GLY A 311 0.16 -5.31 18.12
CA GLY A 311 0.73 -6.35 17.26
C GLY A 311 2.22 -6.18 16.95
N VAL A 312 2.92 -5.22 17.58
CA VAL A 312 4.36 -5.02 17.42
C VAL A 312 5.07 -5.30 18.73
N LEU A 313 6.11 -6.13 18.67
CA LEU A 313 6.92 -6.47 19.84
C LEU A 313 7.91 -5.35 20.21
N ASP A 314 8.27 -5.31 21.48
CA ASP A 314 9.26 -4.38 22.02
C ASP A 314 10.66 -4.58 21.44
N GLU A 315 11.48 -3.55 21.54
CA GLU A 315 12.86 -3.59 21.04
C GLU A 315 13.67 -4.70 21.74
N GLY A 316 14.24 -5.60 20.93
CA GLY A 316 15.06 -6.71 21.40
C GLY A 316 14.28 -7.98 21.73
N THR A 317 12.94 -7.96 21.70
CA THR A 317 12.11 -9.15 21.90
C THR A 317 11.87 -9.85 20.57
N THR A 318 12.30 -11.11 20.47
CA THR A 318 12.05 -11.96 19.28
C THR A 318 10.69 -12.65 19.37
N LEU A 319 10.14 -13.05 18.23
CA LEU A 319 8.87 -13.80 18.20
C LEU A 319 8.95 -15.09 19.02
N ASN A 320 10.06 -15.83 18.89
CA ASN A 320 10.28 -17.06 19.65
C ASN A 320 10.33 -16.82 21.16
N GLN A 321 10.91 -15.70 21.61
CA GLN A 321 10.90 -15.36 23.04
C GLN A 321 9.50 -15.00 23.51
N TRP A 322 8.76 -14.24 22.70
CA TRP A 322 7.37 -13.85 22.99
C TRP A 322 6.45 -15.06 23.16
N GLU A 323 6.54 -16.05 22.25
CA GLU A 323 5.73 -17.27 22.29
C GLU A 323 6.04 -18.17 23.49
N ASN A 324 7.24 -18.06 24.06
CA ASN A 324 7.65 -18.81 25.25
C ASN A 324 7.32 -18.08 26.57
N PHE A 325 6.81 -16.84 26.52
CA PHE A 325 6.38 -16.16 27.73
C PHE A 325 5.09 -16.80 28.26
N GLU A 326 5.11 -17.15 29.54
CA GLU A 326 3.97 -17.70 30.26
C GLU A 326 3.63 -16.81 31.47
N GLY A 327 2.35 -16.66 31.79
CA GLY A 327 1.90 -15.91 32.96
C GLY A 327 0.63 -15.10 32.73
N GLU A 328 -0.04 -14.72 33.81
CA GLU A 328 -1.30 -13.95 33.78
C GLU A 328 -1.13 -12.58 33.12
N GLU A 329 0.00 -11.90 33.35
CA GLU A 329 0.28 -10.59 32.74
C GLU A 329 0.45 -10.67 31.22
N HIS A 330 1.18 -11.68 30.74
CA HIS A 330 1.36 -11.91 29.31
C HIS A 330 0.02 -12.26 28.63
N GLU A 331 -0.79 -13.14 29.23
CA GLU A 331 -2.10 -13.51 28.70
C GLU A 331 -3.08 -12.31 28.71
N ALA A 332 -3.03 -11.47 29.75
CA ALA A 332 -3.82 -10.25 29.82
C ALA A 332 -3.43 -9.25 28.73
N HIS A 333 -2.12 -9.05 28.52
CA HIS A 333 -1.60 -8.22 27.44
C HIS A 333 -2.02 -8.75 26.06
N GLU A 334 -1.91 -10.06 25.82
CA GLU A 334 -2.38 -10.70 24.59
C GLU A 334 -3.87 -10.45 24.31
N LYS A 335 -4.72 -10.60 25.35
CA LYS A 335 -6.16 -10.29 25.23
C LYS A 335 -6.40 -8.83 24.88
N LEU A 336 -5.61 -7.91 25.43
CA LEU A 336 -5.69 -6.48 25.09
C LEU A 336 -5.29 -6.24 23.64
N VAL A 337 -4.17 -6.78 23.16
CA VAL A 337 -3.71 -6.62 21.78
C VAL A 337 -4.74 -7.17 20.78
N ARG A 338 -5.31 -8.36 21.04
CA ARG A 338 -6.36 -8.95 20.19
C ARG A 338 -7.59 -8.06 20.10
N ARG A 339 -8.01 -7.43 21.21
CA ARG A 339 -9.13 -6.48 21.20
C ARG A 339 -8.77 -5.16 20.51
N ALA A 340 -7.55 -4.68 20.70
CA ALA A 340 -7.07 -3.44 20.09
C ALA A 340 -7.01 -3.51 18.56
N ALA A 341 -6.76 -4.69 17.98
CA ALA A 341 -6.76 -4.89 16.53
C ALA A 341 -8.08 -4.45 15.84
N PHE A 342 -9.22 -4.55 16.55
CA PHE A 342 -10.53 -4.06 16.08
C PHE A 342 -10.64 -2.53 16.01
N SER A 343 -9.67 -1.81 16.55
CA SER A 343 -9.62 -0.34 16.57
C SER A 343 -8.31 0.23 16.03
N THR A 344 -7.40 -0.60 15.51
CA THR A 344 -6.16 -0.14 14.89
C THR A 344 -6.47 0.58 13.57
N PRO A 345 -6.19 1.89 13.44
CA PRO A 345 -6.66 2.70 12.31
C PRO A 345 -6.26 2.18 10.93
N ILE A 346 -5.00 1.80 10.74
CA ILE A 346 -4.50 1.30 9.45
C ILE A 346 -5.08 -0.08 9.08
N VAL A 347 -5.37 -0.92 10.08
CA VAL A 347 -6.04 -2.22 9.87
C VAL A 347 -7.49 -1.99 9.46
N LEU A 348 -8.18 -1.08 10.17
CA LEU A 348 -9.55 -0.68 9.82
C LEU A 348 -9.65 -0.03 8.44
N LEU A 349 -8.60 0.63 7.98
CA LEU A 349 -8.56 1.17 6.62
C LEU A 349 -8.49 0.05 5.58
N ALA A 350 -7.67 -0.98 5.80
CA ALA A 350 -7.65 -2.16 4.92
C ALA A 350 -8.99 -2.89 4.90
N VAL A 351 -9.65 -3.01 6.07
CA VAL A 351 -11.02 -3.53 6.18
C VAL A 351 -12.00 -2.68 5.38
N TYR A 352 -11.95 -1.35 5.53
CA TYR A 352 -12.79 -0.42 4.78
C TYR A 352 -12.63 -0.64 3.28
N GLY A 353 -11.40 -0.76 2.78
CA GLY A 353 -11.12 -1.03 1.37
C GLY A 353 -11.80 -2.31 0.84
N GLN A 354 -11.72 -3.42 1.59
CA GLN A 354 -12.39 -4.66 1.18
C GLN A 354 -13.91 -4.52 1.15
N LEU A 355 -14.48 -3.77 2.09
CA LEU A 355 -15.91 -3.53 2.13
C LEU A 355 -16.38 -2.65 0.97
N VAL A 356 -15.66 -1.55 0.68
CA VAL A 356 -15.93 -0.69 -0.47
C VAL A 356 -15.99 -1.52 -1.75
N ASP A 357 -15.03 -2.42 -1.95
CA ASP A 357 -15.03 -3.35 -3.08
C ASP A 357 -16.27 -4.24 -3.14
N GLY A 358 -16.55 -4.96 -2.04
CA GLY A 358 -17.71 -5.84 -1.97
C GLY A 358 -19.04 -5.12 -2.23
N PHE A 359 -19.21 -3.90 -1.70
CA PHE A 359 -20.40 -3.09 -1.95
C PHE A 359 -20.45 -2.56 -3.39
N ALA A 360 -19.32 -2.12 -3.96
CA ALA A 360 -19.25 -1.64 -5.33
C ALA A 360 -19.65 -2.73 -6.32
N SER A 361 -19.05 -3.93 -6.23
CA SER A 361 -19.37 -5.03 -7.14
C SER A 361 -20.79 -5.56 -6.93
N TRP A 362 -21.29 -5.59 -5.67
CA TRP A 362 -22.69 -5.98 -5.41
C TRP A 362 -23.67 -5.02 -6.09
N VAL A 363 -23.48 -3.71 -5.90
CA VAL A 363 -24.32 -2.69 -6.54
C VAL A 363 -24.18 -2.76 -8.06
N GLY A 364 -22.96 -2.88 -8.57
CA GLY A 364 -22.70 -2.92 -10.01
C GLY A 364 -23.35 -4.10 -10.71
N VAL A 365 -23.19 -5.31 -10.18
CA VAL A 365 -23.73 -6.54 -10.80
C VAL A 365 -25.24 -6.65 -10.64
N ASP A 366 -25.76 -6.48 -9.42
CA ASP A 366 -27.16 -6.80 -9.15
C ASP A 366 -28.12 -5.64 -9.50
N ILE A 367 -27.64 -4.38 -9.54
CA ILE A 367 -28.48 -3.19 -9.80
C ILE A 367 -28.20 -2.59 -11.17
N PHE A 368 -26.94 -2.47 -11.57
CA PHE A 368 -26.56 -1.85 -12.85
C PHE A 368 -26.32 -2.87 -13.98
N GLY A 369 -26.26 -4.17 -13.67
CA GLY A 369 -26.07 -5.23 -14.67
C GLY A 369 -24.66 -5.31 -15.25
N TYR A 370 -23.64 -4.79 -14.55
CA TYR A 370 -22.25 -4.94 -14.94
C TYR A 370 -21.80 -6.40 -14.86
N SER A 371 -20.94 -6.81 -15.79
CA SER A 371 -20.32 -8.14 -15.78
C SER A 371 -18.93 -8.10 -15.15
N GLU A 372 -18.69 -8.97 -14.18
CA GLU A 372 -17.38 -9.17 -13.56
C GLU A 372 -16.39 -9.83 -14.53
N LYS A 373 -15.19 -9.28 -14.66
CA LYS A 373 -14.16 -9.79 -15.58
C LYS A 373 -13.25 -10.84 -14.93
N HIS A 374 -13.17 -10.87 -13.59
CA HIS A 374 -12.29 -11.80 -12.88
C HIS A 374 -12.88 -13.20 -12.75
N VAL A 375 -12.10 -14.24 -13.11
CA VAL A 375 -12.51 -15.65 -13.10
C VAL A 375 -12.93 -16.14 -11.70
N LEU A 376 -12.21 -15.74 -10.66
CA LEU A 376 -12.53 -16.16 -9.29
C LEU A 376 -13.81 -15.47 -8.77
N SER A 377 -13.94 -14.18 -9.03
CA SER A 377 -15.12 -13.41 -8.65
C SER A 377 -16.36 -13.89 -9.40
N SER A 378 -16.24 -14.17 -10.71
CA SER A 378 -17.34 -14.72 -11.51
C SER A 378 -17.74 -16.12 -11.07
N LEU A 379 -16.81 -16.99 -10.65
CA LEU A 379 -17.12 -18.28 -10.04
C LEU A 379 -17.95 -18.12 -8.76
N VAL A 380 -17.55 -17.21 -7.87
CA VAL A 380 -18.29 -16.94 -6.63
C VAL A 380 -19.70 -16.43 -6.94
N MET A 381 -19.83 -15.56 -7.94
CA MET A 381 -21.12 -15.01 -8.37
C MET A 381 -22.03 -16.07 -9.01
N GLN A 382 -21.48 -17.02 -9.78
CA GLN A 382 -22.25 -18.16 -10.30
C GLN A 382 -22.73 -19.08 -9.18
N LEU A 383 -21.88 -19.34 -8.18
CA LEU A 383 -22.24 -20.16 -7.01
C LEU A 383 -23.33 -19.51 -6.14
N SER A 384 -23.45 -18.18 -6.15
CA SER A 384 -24.46 -17.42 -5.42
C SER A 384 -25.77 -17.21 -6.21
N GLY A 385 -25.93 -17.92 -7.35
CA GLY A 385 -27.14 -17.89 -8.17
C GLY A 385 -27.08 -16.94 -9.36
N GLY A 386 -25.90 -16.41 -9.69
CA GLY A 386 -25.65 -15.65 -10.91
C GLY A 386 -25.75 -16.50 -12.17
N THR A 387 -26.07 -15.85 -13.28
CA THR A 387 -26.18 -16.47 -14.60
C THR A 387 -24.80 -16.60 -15.27
N GLU A 388 -24.66 -17.54 -16.22
CA GLU A 388 -23.44 -17.64 -17.05
C GLU A 388 -23.16 -16.37 -17.86
N SER A 389 -24.18 -15.55 -18.13
CA SER A 389 -24.08 -14.22 -18.74
C SER A 389 -23.54 -13.13 -17.80
N GLY A 390 -23.20 -13.46 -16.54
CA GLY A 390 -22.64 -12.52 -15.57
C GLY A 390 -23.68 -11.65 -14.86
N ALA A 391 -24.98 -11.91 -15.04
CA ALA A 391 -26.04 -11.18 -14.36
C ALA A 391 -26.44 -11.86 -13.05
N GLY A 392 -26.49 -11.07 -11.97
CA GLY A 392 -26.87 -11.50 -10.63
C GLY A 392 -25.76 -12.22 -9.86
N GLY A 393 -25.93 -12.35 -8.55
CA GLY A 393 -24.99 -13.05 -7.67
C GLY A 393 -23.92 -12.16 -7.06
N GLY A 394 -23.96 -10.84 -7.29
CA GLY A 394 -23.01 -9.87 -6.72
C GLY A 394 -22.96 -9.89 -5.19
N TRP A 395 -24.09 -10.19 -4.53
CA TRP A 395 -24.15 -10.36 -3.07
C TRP A 395 -23.20 -11.45 -2.54
N GLY A 396 -22.90 -12.48 -3.34
CA GLY A 396 -21.96 -13.54 -2.97
C GLY A 396 -20.54 -13.02 -2.84
N PHE A 397 -20.13 -12.12 -3.75
CA PHE A 397 -18.83 -11.47 -3.68
C PHE A 397 -18.73 -10.53 -2.47
N LEU A 398 -19.81 -9.79 -2.15
CA LEU A 398 -19.89 -9.00 -0.91
C LEU A 398 -19.64 -9.87 0.33
N VAL A 399 -20.25 -11.07 0.43
CA VAL A 399 -20.02 -11.99 1.55
C VAL A 399 -18.55 -12.41 1.64
N VAL A 400 -17.92 -12.74 0.50
CA VAL A 400 -16.49 -13.09 0.48
C VAL A 400 -15.63 -11.92 0.97
N LYS A 401 -15.91 -10.69 0.53
CA LYS A 401 -15.19 -9.49 0.97
C LYS A 401 -15.41 -9.17 2.45
N MET A 402 -16.62 -9.38 2.97
CA MET A 402 -16.91 -9.28 4.41
C MET A 402 -16.13 -10.32 5.23
N LEU A 403 -16.04 -11.56 4.75
CA LEU A 403 -15.24 -12.60 5.38
C LEU A 403 -13.74 -12.27 5.32
N LEU A 404 -13.25 -11.77 4.19
CA LEU A 404 -11.87 -11.32 4.05
C LEU A 404 -11.56 -10.16 5.00
N ALA A 405 -12.44 -9.18 5.11
CA ALA A 405 -12.37 -8.10 6.10
C ALA A 405 -12.23 -8.63 7.53
N LEU A 406 -13.02 -9.64 7.91
CA LEU A 406 -12.90 -10.29 9.22
C LEU A 406 -11.56 -11.00 9.39
N VAL A 407 -11.13 -11.76 8.37
CA VAL A 407 -9.83 -12.46 8.37
C VAL A 407 -8.67 -11.49 8.55
N ILE A 408 -8.72 -10.31 7.91
CA ILE A 408 -7.70 -9.26 8.07
C ILE A 408 -7.61 -8.83 9.54
N VAL A 409 -8.73 -8.51 10.18
CA VAL A 409 -8.73 -8.09 11.60
C VAL A 409 -8.20 -9.20 12.49
N LEU A 410 -8.62 -10.46 12.27
CA LEU A 410 -8.17 -11.62 13.05
C LEU A 410 -6.68 -11.90 12.84
N PHE A 411 -6.18 -11.73 11.62
CA PHE A 411 -4.76 -11.85 11.32
C PHE A 411 -3.95 -10.85 12.15
N PHE A 412 -4.33 -9.57 12.19
CA PHE A 412 -3.64 -8.58 13.01
C PHE A 412 -3.93 -8.69 14.51
N ALA A 413 -5.00 -9.38 14.91
CA ALA A 413 -5.27 -9.69 16.30
C ALA A 413 -4.30 -10.76 16.84
N GLU A 414 -4.00 -11.79 16.06
CA GLU A 414 -3.16 -12.92 16.48
C GLU A 414 -1.69 -12.75 16.10
N TRP A 415 -1.38 -12.17 14.95
CA TRP A 415 0.00 -12.07 14.46
C TRP A 415 0.82 -11.03 15.24
N ARG A 416 2.10 -11.34 15.47
CA ARG A 416 3.06 -10.45 16.13
C ARG A 416 4.23 -10.15 15.21
N PHE A 417 4.52 -8.87 15.06
CA PHE A 417 5.63 -8.37 14.26
C PHE A 417 6.79 -7.96 15.17
N GLU A 418 7.99 -8.44 14.87
CA GLU A 418 9.20 -7.91 15.50
C GLU A 418 9.44 -6.46 15.07
N ARG A 419 10.14 -5.66 15.89
CA ARG A 419 10.45 -4.25 15.56
C ARG A 419 11.12 -4.08 14.19
N ARG A 420 12.02 -5.01 13.82
CA ARG A 420 12.69 -5.03 12.50
C ARG A 420 11.73 -5.24 11.32
N GLN A 421 10.54 -5.78 11.57
CA GLN A 421 9.50 -6.12 10.60
C GLN A 421 8.42 -5.04 10.47
N CYS A 422 8.57 -3.86 11.11
CA CYS A 422 7.58 -2.78 10.98
C CYS A 422 7.32 -2.37 9.52
N HIS A 423 8.34 -2.33 8.67
CA HIS A 423 8.14 -2.07 7.23
C HIS A 423 7.35 -3.17 6.53
N LEU A 424 7.58 -4.44 6.90
CA LEU A 424 6.82 -5.56 6.39
C LEU A 424 5.35 -5.44 6.79
N ARG A 425 5.07 -5.11 8.06
CA ARG A 425 3.71 -4.83 8.56
C ARG A 425 3.02 -3.76 7.70
N LEU A 426 3.68 -2.63 7.47
CA LEU A 426 3.12 -1.54 6.65
C LEU A 426 2.87 -1.95 5.20
N LEU A 427 3.79 -2.68 4.56
CA LEU A 427 3.63 -3.14 3.19
C LEU A 427 2.51 -4.17 3.04
N VAL A 428 2.35 -5.09 4.01
CA VAL A 428 1.25 -6.04 4.02
C VAL A 428 -0.09 -5.31 4.14
N ILE A 429 -0.20 -4.33 5.04
CA ILE A 429 -1.43 -3.54 5.20
C ILE A 429 -1.71 -2.71 3.94
N LEU A 430 -0.69 -2.08 3.36
CA LEU A 430 -0.83 -1.34 2.10
C LEU A 430 -1.30 -2.26 0.97
N GLY A 431 -0.74 -3.47 0.83
CA GLY A 431 -1.18 -4.45 -0.15
C GLY A 431 -2.64 -4.87 0.04
N LEU A 432 -3.01 -5.25 1.28
CA LEU A 432 -4.39 -5.60 1.64
C LEU A 432 -5.37 -4.46 1.41
N LEU A 433 -4.94 -3.22 1.65
CA LEU A 433 -5.71 -2.02 1.37
C LEU A 433 -5.90 -1.82 -0.13
N THR A 434 -4.82 -1.82 -0.92
CA THR A 434 -4.86 -1.55 -2.36
C THR A 434 -5.71 -2.59 -3.09
N VAL A 435 -5.61 -3.87 -2.73
CA VAL A 435 -6.39 -4.97 -3.35
C VAL A 435 -7.90 -4.84 -3.12
N GLY A 436 -8.36 -4.10 -2.11
CA GLY A 436 -9.78 -3.81 -1.90
C GLY A 436 -10.18 -2.41 -2.36
N LEU A 437 -9.50 -1.39 -1.83
CA LEU A 437 -9.89 -0.01 -2.05
C LEU A 437 -9.77 0.42 -3.51
N ALA A 438 -8.73 -0.01 -4.24
CA ALA A 438 -8.53 0.43 -5.61
C ALA A 438 -9.60 -0.12 -6.56
N PRO A 439 -9.87 -1.45 -6.63
CA PRO A 439 -10.97 -1.97 -7.44
C PRO A 439 -12.33 -1.37 -7.05
N GLY A 440 -12.62 -1.30 -5.74
CA GLY A 440 -13.91 -0.80 -5.28
C GLY A 440 -14.18 0.67 -5.61
N LEU A 441 -13.15 1.53 -5.54
CA LEU A 441 -13.29 2.93 -5.95
C LEU A 441 -13.31 3.09 -7.47
N ARG A 442 -12.61 2.25 -8.23
CA ARG A 442 -12.68 2.24 -9.70
C ARG A 442 -14.07 1.85 -10.18
N ASP A 443 -14.62 0.76 -9.64
CA ASP A 443 -15.98 0.32 -9.94
C ASP A 443 -17.01 1.37 -9.51
N LEU A 444 -16.85 2.00 -8.35
CA LEU A 444 -17.70 3.13 -7.97
C LEU A 444 -17.61 4.28 -9.01
N GLY A 445 -16.42 4.62 -9.48
CA GLY A 445 -16.23 5.63 -10.52
C GLY A 445 -16.97 5.29 -11.81
N ARG A 446 -16.86 4.04 -12.27
CA ARG A 446 -17.59 3.50 -13.44
C ARG A 446 -19.10 3.62 -13.27
N LEU A 447 -19.63 3.17 -12.14
CA LEU A 447 -21.05 3.25 -11.82
C LEU A 447 -21.56 4.69 -11.80
N MET A 448 -20.77 5.61 -11.23
CA MET A 448 -21.17 7.01 -11.14
C MET A 448 -21.19 7.70 -12.48
N LEU A 449 -20.21 7.40 -13.33
CA LEU A 449 -19.99 8.08 -14.61
C LEU A 449 -20.61 7.37 -15.81
N GLY A 450 -21.17 6.16 -15.63
CA GLY A 450 -21.83 5.40 -16.68
C GLY A 450 -20.88 4.80 -17.72
N VAL A 451 -19.65 4.46 -17.30
CA VAL A 451 -18.58 3.95 -18.19
C VAL A 451 -18.27 2.47 -17.98
#